data_AF-A0A2D4K1L4-F1
#
_entry.id   AF-A0A2D4K1L4-F1
#
_cell.length_a   1.000
_cell.length_b   1.000
_cell.length_c   1.000
_cell.angle_alpha   90.00
_cell.angle_beta   90.00
_cell.angle_gamma   90.00
#
_symmetry.space_group_name_H-M   'P 1'
#
loop_
_entity.id
_entity.type
_entity.pdbx_description
1 polymer ?
#
loop_
_entity_poly.entity_id
_entity_poly.type
_entity_poly.pdbx_seq_one_letter_code
_entity_poly.pdbx_strand_id
1 'polypeptide(L)'
;EQAKSAVEKELKEKISKLEKELDNANDLVSATKRKGAILSEDELAAMSPTAAAVAKVVKPGMKLTELYNAYIEAQDQLLLEKLENKRINKYLDEIVQEVEAKAPILKRQREEYERSQKAVASLSAKLEQAMKEIQRLQEEADKANKHSSVFERENQRFEIQVKDLSQQIRVLLMELEEARGNHVIRDEEVSSADISSSSEVISQRLVSYRNIEELQQQNQRLLVALRELGEAKEKEEQETTSTKISELQNQLGEAITELEKLREARRHQMQLVDSIVRQRDMYRILLAQTTGVAIPLQASSILPEELSLTSTPKRLSGSLPASMPTSVPVIESTEAAEAKAALKQLQEFFENYKKEKAENDKLLNEQNEKLQEQVTDLKSQNTKVSTQLEFASKRYEMLQDNVEGYRREITSLHEKIQKLSATTQKQEQIINTMTQELRGANEKLNVAEVRAENLKKEKDIFKMAEIRLTQQKESLIAEHRGQNLLLTNLQSIQVILEKGET
;
A
#
# COMPACT_ATOMS: atom_id res chain seq x y z
N GLU A 1 -54.48 130.40 26.06
CA GLU A 1 -53.18 129.73 26.37
C GLU A 1 -53.30 128.26 26.75
N GLN A 2 -54.27 127.83 27.56
CA GLN A 2 -54.39 126.42 28.00
C GLN A 2 -54.57 125.38 26.86
N ALA A 3 -55.21 125.75 25.74
CA ALA A 3 -55.36 124.84 24.60
C ALA A 3 -54.05 124.56 23.83
N LYS A 4 -53.09 125.51 23.81
CA LYS A 4 -51.79 125.29 23.12
C LYS A 4 -50.89 124.33 23.89
N SER A 5 -50.90 124.38 25.22
CA SER A 5 -50.09 123.49 26.07
C SER A 5 -50.56 122.04 26.02
N ALA A 6 -51.87 121.79 25.90
CA ALA A 6 -52.42 120.44 25.73
C ALA A 6 -52.00 119.83 24.38
N VAL A 7 -52.05 120.63 23.31
CA VAL A 7 -51.62 120.21 21.96
C VAL A 7 -50.11 119.92 21.91
N GLU A 8 -49.27 120.70 22.60
CA GLU A 8 -47.84 120.41 22.68
C GLU A 8 -47.53 119.10 23.42
N LYS A 9 -48.28 118.76 24.48
CA LYS A 9 -48.11 117.48 25.19
C LYS A 9 -48.51 116.30 24.33
N GLU A 10 -49.65 116.38 23.62
CA GLU A 10 -50.06 115.33 22.68
C GLU A 10 -49.05 115.13 21.54
N LEU A 11 -48.48 116.22 21.02
CA LEU A 11 -47.46 116.14 19.97
C LEU A 11 -46.17 115.47 20.48
N LYS A 12 -45.73 115.78 21.70
CA LYS A 12 -44.55 115.13 22.32
C LYS A 12 -44.78 113.63 22.58
N GLU A 13 -45.97 113.23 23.02
CA GLU A 13 -46.30 111.82 23.18
C GLU A 13 -46.35 111.08 21.83
N LYS A 14 -46.88 111.71 20.77
CA LYS A 14 -46.85 111.14 19.41
C LYS A 14 -45.42 110.98 18.90
N ILE A 15 -44.55 111.95 19.13
CA ILE A 15 -43.14 111.86 18.74
C ILE A 15 -42.46 110.69 19.47
N SER A 16 -42.65 110.54 20.78
CA SER A 16 -42.05 109.43 21.52
C SER A 16 -42.55 108.04 21.07
N LYS A 17 -43.82 107.93 20.68
CA LYS A 17 -44.35 106.68 20.10
C LYS A 17 -43.74 106.39 18.74
N LEU A 18 -43.62 107.40 17.88
CA LEU A 18 -43.00 107.27 16.57
C LEU A 18 -41.51 106.94 16.66
N GLU A 19 -40.78 107.48 17.64
CA GLU A 19 -39.37 107.13 17.89
C GLU A 19 -39.23 105.65 18.29
N LYS A 20 -40.08 105.15 19.19
CA LYS A 20 -40.09 103.73 19.56
C LYS A 20 -40.46 102.80 18.40
N GLU A 21 -41.39 103.24 17.54
CA GLU A 21 -41.72 102.50 16.32
C GLU A 21 -40.56 102.51 15.32
N LEU A 22 -39.80 103.60 15.23
CA LEU A 22 -38.61 103.70 14.38
C LEU A 22 -37.49 102.77 14.87
N ASP A 23 -37.24 102.71 16.18
CA ASP A 23 -36.25 101.80 16.77
C ASP A 23 -36.65 100.33 16.55
N ASN A 24 -37.91 99.97 16.77
CA ASN A 24 -38.41 98.63 16.49
C ASN A 24 -38.31 98.28 14.98
N ALA A 25 -38.58 99.24 14.10
CA ALA A 25 -38.41 99.05 12.66
C ALA A 25 -36.94 98.85 12.29
N ASN A 26 -36.02 99.60 12.90
CA ASN A 26 -34.58 99.44 12.70
C ASN A 26 -34.06 98.10 13.20
N ASP A 27 -34.55 97.61 14.34
CA ASP A 27 -34.21 96.29 14.86
C ASP A 27 -34.70 95.17 13.93
N LEU A 28 -35.94 95.27 13.42
CA LEU A 28 -36.47 94.33 12.43
C LEU A 28 -35.69 94.35 11.11
N VAL A 29 -35.26 95.53 10.64
CA VAL A 29 -34.43 95.66 9.44
C VAL A 29 -33.03 95.08 9.67
N SER A 30 -32.44 95.25 10.85
CA SER A 30 -31.14 94.68 11.19
C SER A 30 -31.19 93.14 11.31
N ALA A 31 -32.26 92.60 11.89
CA ALA A 31 -32.51 91.16 11.94
C ALA A 31 -32.74 90.56 10.54
N THR A 32 -33.40 91.31 9.66
CA THR A 32 -33.62 90.92 8.25
C THR A 32 -32.33 90.96 7.45
N LYS A 33 -31.45 91.95 7.67
CA LYS A 33 -30.10 91.98 7.07
C LYS A 33 -29.22 90.81 7.53
N ARG A 34 -29.32 90.36 8.78
CA ARG A 34 -28.60 89.15 9.25
C ARG A 34 -29.14 87.86 8.64
N LYS A 35 -30.45 87.76 8.36
CA LYS A 35 -31.04 86.63 7.62
C LYS A 35 -30.76 86.66 6.11
N GLY A 36 -30.25 87.76 5.58
CA GLY A 36 -29.85 87.91 4.18
C GLY A 36 -28.40 87.46 3.89
N ALA A 37 -27.62 87.06 4.90
CA ALA A 37 -26.32 86.45 4.70
C ALA A 37 -26.49 84.92 4.56
N ILE A 38 -26.05 84.43 3.40
CA ILE A 38 -26.04 83.02 2.98
C ILE A 38 -25.47 82.15 4.11
N LEU A 39 -26.21 81.11 4.53
CA LEU A 39 -25.72 80.09 5.46
C LEU A 39 -24.41 79.49 4.93
N SER A 40 -23.46 79.17 5.82
CA SER A 40 -22.14 78.69 5.39
C SER A 40 -22.22 77.28 4.78
N GLU A 41 -21.32 76.97 3.84
CA GLU A 41 -21.28 75.69 3.08
C GLU A 41 -21.23 74.46 4.02
N ASP A 42 -20.54 74.59 5.16
CA ASP A 42 -20.41 73.55 6.19
C ASP A 42 -21.70 73.32 6.99
N GLU A 43 -22.46 74.37 7.29
CA GLU A 43 -23.75 74.26 7.98
C GLU A 43 -24.84 73.64 7.08
N LEU A 44 -24.78 73.88 5.77
CA LEU A 44 -25.66 73.24 4.78
C LEU A 44 -25.31 71.76 4.55
N ALA A 45 -24.02 71.40 4.56
CA ALA A 45 -23.56 70.02 4.43
C ALA A 45 -23.96 69.13 5.60
N ALA A 46 -23.97 69.69 6.82
CA ALA A 46 -24.44 69.00 8.01
C ALA A 46 -25.96 68.70 7.99
N MET A 47 -26.75 69.52 7.29
CA MET A 47 -28.21 69.38 7.23
C MET A 47 -28.68 68.48 6.10
N SER A 48 -28.08 68.60 4.90
CA SER A 48 -28.35 67.69 3.80
C SER A 48 -27.19 67.70 2.79
N PRO A 49 -26.57 66.54 2.49
CA PRO A 49 -25.53 66.42 1.48
C PRO A 49 -25.97 66.94 0.10
N THR A 50 -27.25 66.74 -0.25
CA THR A 50 -27.85 67.22 -1.50
C THR A 50 -27.94 68.74 -1.52
N ALA A 51 -28.28 69.37 -0.39
CA ALA A 51 -28.35 70.83 -0.28
C ALA A 51 -26.96 71.48 -0.39
N ALA A 52 -25.92 70.86 0.17
CA ALA A 52 -24.54 71.33 0.03
C ALA A 52 -23.99 71.19 -1.40
N ALA A 53 -24.29 70.08 -2.09
CA ALA A 53 -23.92 69.92 -3.49
C ALA A 53 -24.54 71.00 -4.38
N VAL A 54 -25.82 71.34 -4.14
CA VAL A 54 -26.53 72.39 -4.87
C VAL A 54 -25.99 73.78 -4.52
N ALA A 55 -25.69 74.06 -3.25
CA ALA A 55 -25.12 75.33 -2.80
C ALA A 55 -23.72 75.61 -3.42
N LYS A 56 -22.94 74.55 -3.68
CA LYS A 56 -21.62 74.63 -4.32
C LYS A 56 -21.69 75.04 -5.79
N VAL A 57 -22.77 74.67 -6.48
CA VAL A 57 -23.01 74.95 -7.89
C VAL A 57 -23.68 76.32 -8.09
N VAL A 58 -24.57 76.71 -7.17
CA VAL A 58 -25.36 77.95 -7.28
C VAL A 58 -24.73 79.08 -6.47
N LYS A 59 -23.95 79.94 -7.15
CA LYS A 59 -23.37 81.16 -6.53
C LYS A 59 -24.35 82.35 -6.60
N PRO A 60 -24.43 83.20 -5.56
CA PRO A 60 -25.26 84.39 -5.57
C PRO A 60 -24.76 85.39 -6.64
N GLY A 61 -25.60 85.67 -7.65
CA GLY A 61 -25.28 86.57 -8.77
C GLY A 61 -25.28 85.91 -10.16
N MET A 62 -25.48 84.59 -10.26
CA MET A 62 -25.68 83.93 -11.55
C MET A 62 -26.90 84.47 -12.29
N LYS A 63 -26.77 84.66 -13.61
CA LYS A 63 -27.91 85.04 -14.45
C LYS A 63 -28.85 83.84 -14.61
N LEU A 64 -30.14 84.09 -14.80
CA LEU A 64 -31.15 83.05 -14.97
C LEU A 64 -30.79 82.01 -16.06
N THR A 65 -30.16 82.46 -17.15
CA THR A 65 -29.65 81.61 -18.24
C THR A 65 -28.51 80.69 -17.79
N GLU A 66 -27.64 81.15 -16.89
CA GLU A 66 -26.53 80.35 -16.35
C GLU A 66 -27.05 79.28 -15.36
N LEU A 67 -28.05 79.61 -14.54
CA LEU A 67 -28.76 78.64 -13.69
C LEU A 67 -29.47 77.57 -14.51
N TYR A 68 -30.09 77.96 -15.62
CA TYR A 68 -30.76 77.02 -16.52
C TYR A 68 -29.75 76.09 -17.22
N ASN A 69 -28.60 76.61 -17.66
CA ASN A 69 -27.52 75.80 -18.22
C ASN A 69 -26.96 74.82 -17.19
N ALA A 70 -26.67 75.27 -15.97
CA ALA A 70 -26.19 74.40 -14.88
C ALA A 70 -27.23 73.32 -14.49
N TYR A 71 -28.53 73.63 -14.56
CA TYR A 71 -29.61 72.67 -14.35
C TYR A 71 -29.65 71.61 -15.45
N ILE A 72 -29.54 72.02 -16.73
CA ILE A 72 -29.47 71.08 -17.87
C ILE A 72 -28.23 70.20 -17.74
N GLU A 73 -27.06 70.78 -17.45
CA GLU A 73 -25.81 70.02 -17.27
C GLU A 73 -25.91 69.00 -16.12
N ALA A 74 -26.51 69.39 -14.98
CA ALA A 74 -26.75 68.47 -13.87
C ALA A 74 -27.78 67.38 -14.23
N GLN A 75 -28.79 67.70 -15.04
CA GLN A 75 -29.77 66.74 -15.54
C GLN A 75 -29.13 65.73 -16.51
N ASP A 76 -28.23 66.19 -17.39
CA ASP A 76 -27.47 65.35 -18.30
C ASP A 76 -26.47 64.45 -17.54
N GLN A 77 -25.77 64.98 -16.54
CA GLN A 77 -24.90 64.19 -15.66
C GLN A 77 -25.68 63.14 -14.89
N LEU A 78 -26.85 63.48 -14.34
CA LEU A 78 -27.72 62.51 -13.66
C LEU A 78 -28.24 61.44 -14.62
N LEU A 79 -28.51 61.78 -15.88
CA LEU A 79 -28.90 60.82 -16.90
C LEU A 79 -27.74 59.87 -17.23
N LEU A 80 -26.52 60.40 -17.39
CA LEU A 80 -25.31 59.60 -17.61
C LEU A 80 -25.04 58.66 -16.43
N GLU A 81 -25.09 59.16 -15.20
CA GLU A 81 -24.95 58.36 -13.97
C GLU A 81 -26.01 57.27 -13.85
N LYS A 82 -27.27 57.55 -14.25
CA LYS A 82 -28.32 56.54 -14.30
C LYS A 82 -28.07 55.47 -15.37
N LEU A 83 -27.52 55.85 -16.51
CA LEU A 83 -27.14 54.91 -17.57
C LEU A 83 -25.95 54.05 -17.13
N GLU A 84 -24.99 54.65 -16.44
CA GLU A 84 -23.83 53.96 -15.88
C GLU A 84 -24.22 52.99 -14.75
N ASN A 85 -25.08 53.42 -13.83
CA ASN A 85 -25.68 52.52 -12.83
C ASN A 85 -26.42 51.35 -13.47
N LYS A 86 -27.21 51.59 -14.54
CA LYS A 86 -27.87 50.50 -15.27
C LYS A 86 -26.86 49.55 -15.92
N ARG A 87 -25.76 50.07 -16.46
CA ARG A 87 -24.69 49.27 -17.06
C ARG A 87 -23.97 48.42 -16.00
N ILE A 88 -23.62 49.01 -14.86
CA ILE A 88 -22.96 48.30 -13.75
C ILE A 88 -23.88 47.23 -13.17
N ASN A 89 -25.17 47.54 -12.96
CA ASN A 89 -26.13 46.55 -12.48
C ASN A 89 -26.25 45.35 -13.43
N LYS A 90 -26.25 45.59 -14.75
CA LYS A 90 -26.21 44.49 -15.74
C LYS A 90 -24.95 43.64 -15.62
N TYR A 91 -23.78 44.24 -15.47
CA TYR A 91 -22.55 43.47 -15.26
C TYR A 91 -22.57 42.69 -13.95
N LEU A 92 -23.15 43.24 -12.88
CA LEU A 92 -23.31 42.54 -11.61
C LEU A 92 -24.26 41.34 -11.77
N ASP A 93 -25.39 41.52 -12.46
CA ASP A 93 -26.34 40.45 -12.76
C ASP A 93 -25.69 39.34 -13.61
N GLU A 94 -24.87 39.70 -14.60
CA GLU A 94 -24.10 38.75 -15.42
C GLU A 94 -23.11 37.96 -14.57
N ILE A 95 -22.37 38.62 -13.67
CA ILE A 95 -21.44 37.95 -12.73
C ILE A 95 -22.21 36.99 -11.81
N VAL A 96 -23.35 37.42 -11.27
CA VAL A 96 -24.18 36.57 -10.41
C VAL A 96 -24.66 35.34 -11.17
N GLN A 97 -25.16 35.50 -12.40
CA GLN A 97 -25.58 34.37 -13.24
C GLN A 97 -24.44 33.40 -13.55
N GLU A 98 -23.23 33.92 -13.84
CA GLU A 98 -22.06 33.06 -14.05
C GLU A 98 -21.68 32.27 -12.79
N VAL A 99 -21.72 32.92 -11.61
CA VAL A 99 -21.44 32.25 -10.33
C VAL A 99 -22.48 31.19 -10.02
N GLU A 100 -23.77 31.51 -10.22
CA GLU A 100 -24.88 30.57 -10.04
C GLU A 100 -24.80 29.40 -11.02
N ALA A 101 -24.37 29.62 -12.27
CA ALA A 101 -24.17 28.56 -13.25
C ALA A 101 -22.97 27.64 -12.90
N LYS A 102 -21.89 28.20 -12.32
CA LYS A 102 -20.69 27.43 -11.93
C LYS A 102 -20.86 26.68 -10.61
N ALA A 103 -21.69 27.17 -9.68
CA ALA A 103 -21.95 26.54 -8.39
C ALA A 103 -22.36 25.04 -8.46
N PRO A 104 -23.32 24.61 -9.30
CA PRO A 104 -23.70 23.21 -9.40
C PRO A 104 -22.61 22.33 -10.03
N ILE A 105 -21.77 22.89 -10.90
CA ILE A 105 -20.65 22.17 -11.53
C ILE A 105 -19.60 21.85 -10.47
N LEU A 106 -19.20 22.85 -9.67
CA LEU A 106 -18.27 22.66 -8.55
C LEU A 106 -18.81 21.69 -7.51
N LYS A 107 -20.12 21.72 -7.23
CA LYS A 107 -20.75 20.77 -6.31
C LYS A 107 -20.68 19.34 -6.85
N ARG A 108 -21.03 19.11 -8.13
CA ARG A 108 -20.89 17.79 -8.77
C ARG A 108 -19.45 17.30 -8.74
N GLN A 109 -18.49 18.15 -9.08
CA GLN A 109 -17.07 17.79 -9.07
C GLN A 109 -16.60 17.38 -7.67
N ARG A 110 -17.03 18.08 -6.61
CA ARG A 110 -16.73 17.70 -5.21
C ARG A 110 -17.35 16.35 -4.85
N GLU A 111 -18.61 16.13 -5.20
CA GLU A 111 -19.28 14.85 -4.93
C GLU A 111 -18.62 13.68 -5.68
N GLU A 112 -18.24 13.87 -6.94
CA GLU A 112 -17.52 12.86 -7.72
C GLU A 112 -16.12 12.58 -7.17
N TYR A 113 -15.41 13.63 -6.76
CA TYR A 113 -14.12 13.48 -6.09
C TYR A 113 -14.25 12.70 -4.78
N GLU A 114 -15.25 13.00 -3.97
CA GLU A 114 -15.53 12.27 -2.73
C GLU A 114 -15.90 10.81 -2.99
N ARG A 115 -16.71 10.53 -4.02
CA ARG A 115 -17.03 9.15 -4.44
C ARG A 115 -15.77 8.40 -4.89
N SER A 116 -14.92 9.04 -5.70
CA SER A 116 -13.65 8.47 -6.15
C SER A 116 -12.71 8.18 -4.98
N GLN A 117 -12.58 9.12 -4.05
CA GLN A 117 -11.77 8.94 -2.84
C GLN A 117 -12.25 7.76 -2.00
N LYS A 118 -13.57 7.62 -1.81
CA LYS A 118 -14.17 6.46 -1.11
C LYS A 118 -13.91 5.15 -1.86
N ALA A 119 -13.99 5.15 -3.19
CA ALA A 119 -13.70 3.97 -4.01
C ALA A 119 -12.23 3.55 -3.90
N VAL A 120 -11.30 4.50 -3.99
CA VAL A 120 -9.86 4.25 -3.81
C VAL A 120 -9.56 3.70 -2.41
N ALA A 121 -10.16 4.28 -1.36
CA ALA A 121 -10.01 3.77 0.00
C ALA A 121 -10.53 2.33 0.14
N SER A 122 -11.70 2.02 -0.45
CA SER A 122 -12.26 0.66 -0.45
C SER A 122 -11.39 -0.33 -1.21
N LEU A 123 -10.88 0.04 -2.38
CA LEU A 123 -9.97 -0.80 -3.16
C LEU A 123 -8.64 -1.03 -2.43
N SER A 124 -8.10 0.01 -1.78
CA SER A 124 -6.87 -0.10 -0.99
C SER A 124 -7.04 -1.06 0.18
N ALA A 125 -8.18 -1.00 0.89
CA ALA A 125 -8.50 -1.93 1.97
C ALA A 125 -8.65 -3.38 1.47
N LYS A 126 -9.29 -3.58 0.31
CA LYS A 126 -9.40 -4.91 -0.32
C LYS A 126 -8.03 -5.45 -0.73
N LEU A 127 -7.15 -4.60 -1.25
CA LEU A 127 -5.78 -4.97 -1.61
C LEU A 127 -4.97 -5.36 -0.38
N GLU A 128 -5.06 -4.60 0.72
CA GLU A 128 -4.39 -4.93 1.98
C GLU A 128 -4.90 -6.27 2.54
N GLN A 129 -6.20 -6.51 2.50
CA GLN A 129 -6.80 -7.78 2.92
C GLN A 129 -6.31 -8.95 2.06
N ALA A 130 -6.27 -8.79 0.73
CA ALA A 130 -5.75 -9.80 -0.18
C ALA A 130 -4.26 -10.09 0.06
N MET A 131 -3.45 -9.06 0.34
CA MET A 131 -2.04 -9.24 0.68
C MET A 131 -1.84 -10.03 1.98
N LYS A 132 -2.63 -9.73 3.03
CA LYS A 132 -2.60 -10.49 4.29
C LYS A 132 -2.99 -11.95 4.09
N GLU A 133 -3.99 -12.21 3.24
CA GLU A 133 -4.42 -13.57 2.93
C GLU A 133 -3.36 -14.36 2.14
N ILE A 134 -2.69 -13.71 1.19
CA ILE A 134 -1.56 -14.31 0.46
C ILE A 134 -0.45 -14.71 1.44
N GLN A 135 -0.07 -13.81 2.37
CA GLN A 135 0.95 -14.12 3.38
C GLN A 135 0.53 -15.28 4.28
N ARG A 136 -0.73 -15.30 4.74
CA ARG A 136 -1.27 -16.42 5.55
C ARG A 136 -1.19 -17.75 4.80
N LEU A 137 -1.61 -17.76 3.53
CA LEU A 137 -1.58 -18.96 2.69
C LEU A 137 -0.14 -19.42 2.39
N GLN A 138 0.80 -18.48 2.21
CA GLN A 138 2.23 -18.80 2.07
C GLN A 138 2.78 -19.46 3.33
N GLU A 139 2.51 -18.91 4.52
CA GLU A 139 2.93 -19.52 5.77
C GLU A 139 2.33 -20.91 5.99
N GLU A 140 1.07 -21.11 5.63
CA GLU A 140 0.40 -22.42 5.71
C GLU A 140 1.01 -23.42 4.72
N ALA A 141 1.29 -23.00 3.49
CA ALA A 141 1.98 -23.82 2.50
C ALA A 141 3.39 -24.22 2.97
N ASP A 142 4.16 -23.28 3.53
CA ASP A 142 5.48 -23.55 4.07
C ASP A 142 5.45 -24.53 5.25
N LYS A 143 4.46 -24.38 6.15
CA LYS A 143 4.25 -25.33 7.26
C LYS A 143 3.88 -26.71 6.74
N ALA A 144 2.95 -26.78 5.78
CA ALA A 144 2.55 -28.05 5.16
C ALA A 144 3.72 -28.73 4.44
N ASN A 145 4.52 -27.97 3.69
CA ASN A 145 5.72 -28.48 3.01
C ASN A 145 6.76 -29.01 4.01
N LYS A 146 6.98 -28.31 5.14
CA LYS A 146 7.85 -28.80 6.23
C LYS A 146 7.33 -30.11 6.80
N HIS A 147 6.04 -30.21 7.09
CA HIS A 147 5.43 -31.45 7.58
C HIS A 147 5.52 -32.59 6.56
N SER A 148 5.24 -32.33 5.27
CA SER A 148 5.38 -33.32 4.20
C SER A 148 6.80 -33.85 4.11
N SER A 149 7.80 -32.96 4.13
CA SER A 149 9.21 -33.35 4.09
C SER A 149 9.63 -34.18 5.32
N VAL A 150 9.08 -33.90 6.50
CA VAL A 150 9.31 -34.73 7.69
C VAL A 150 8.68 -36.11 7.52
N PHE A 151 7.40 -36.17 7.14
CA PHE A 151 6.71 -37.44 6.95
C PHE A 151 7.30 -38.29 5.81
N GLU A 152 7.78 -37.68 4.73
CA GLU A 152 8.50 -38.39 3.66
C GLU A 152 9.77 -39.06 4.18
N ARG A 153 10.57 -38.36 5.00
CA ARG A 153 11.76 -38.93 5.63
C ARG A 153 11.42 -40.05 6.61
N GLU A 154 10.37 -39.88 7.41
CA GLU A 154 9.89 -40.92 8.34
C GLU A 154 9.39 -42.15 7.57
N ASN A 155 8.66 -41.95 6.48
CA ASN A 155 8.14 -43.04 5.66
C ASN A 155 9.28 -43.83 5.01
N GLN A 156 10.30 -43.15 4.47
CA GLN A 156 11.52 -43.79 3.98
C GLN A 156 12.23 -44.60 5.08
N ARG A 157 12.32 -44.05 6.31
CA ARG A 157 12.90 -44.75 7.45
C ARG A 157 12.09 -46.01 7.81
N PHE A 158 10.76 -45.93 7.81
CA PHE A 158 9.89 -47.07 8.06
C PHE A 158 9.99 -48.13 6.96
N GLU A 159 10.06 -47.73 5.68
CA GLU A 159 10.28 -48.66 4.56
C GLU A 159 11.58 -49.45 4.73
N ILE A 160 12.68 -48.79 5.13
CA ILE A 160 13.94 -49.46 5.41
C ILE A 160 13.78 -50.43 6.59
N GLN A 161 13.14 -50.00 7.69
CA GLN A 161 12.90 -50.85 8.85
C GLN A 161 12.06 -52.09 8.51
N VAL A 162 11.04 -51.95 7.66
CA VAL A 162 10.20 -53.09 7.21
C VAL A 162 11.01 -54.05 6.35
N LYS A 163 11.87 -53.55 5.45
CA LYS A 163 12.77 -54.39 4.65
C LYS A 163 13.74 -55.18 5.53
N ASP A 164 14.37 -54.51 6.48
CA ASP A 164 15.29 -55.07 7.46
C ASP A 164 14.62 -56.17 8.31
N LEU A 165 13.44 -55.88 8.87
CA LEU A 165 12.66 -56.86 9.65
C LEU A 165 12.22 -58.06 8.79
N SER A 166 11.81 -57.82 7.55
CA SER A 166 11.43 -58.89 6.62
C SER A 166 12.62 -59.79 6.30
N GLN A 167 13.81 -59.20 6.13
CA GLN A 167 15.05 -59.96 5.93
C GLN A 167 15.42 -60.77 7.18
N GLN A 168 15.33 -60.20 8.38
CA GLN A 168 15.52 -60.93 9.64
C GLN A 168 14.59 -62.15 9.74
N ILE A 169 13.29 -61.95 9.48
CA ILE A 169 12.29 -63.02 9.51
C ILE A 169 12.64 -64.10 8.49
N ARG A 170 13.04 -63.72 7.27
CA ARG A 170 13.46 -64.69 6.24
C ARG A 170 14.64 -65.53 6.71
N VAL A 171 15.70 -64.91 7.23
CA VAL A 171 16.88 -65.64 7.74
C VAL A 171 16.48 -66.58 8.88
N LEU A 172 15.73 -66.10 9.86
CA LEU A 172 15.29 -66.93 10.99
C LEU A 172 14.42 -68.11 10.56
N LEU A 173 13.54 -67.92 9.59
CA LEU A 173 12.72 -69.02 9.03
C LEU A 173 13.58 -70.04 8.29
N MET A 174 14.60 -69.61 7.54
CA MET A 174 15.53 -70.53 6.87
C MET A 174 16.27 -71.40 7.89
N GLU A 175 16.81 -70.79 8.95
CA GLU A 175 17.50 -71.53 10.03
C GLU A 175 16.58 -72.51 10.76
N LEU A 176 15.30 -72.16 10.94
CA LEU A 176 14.30 -73.03 11.58
C LEU A 176 13.97 -74.24 10.68
N GLU A 177 13.87 -74.05 9.37
CA GLU A 177 13.65 -75.13 8.41
C GLU A 177 14.88 -76.04 8.26
N GLU A 178 16.09 -75.47 8.25
CA GLU A 178 17.34 -76.24 8.28
C GLU A 178 17.45 -77.08 9.58
N ALA A 179 17.11 -76.51 10.74
CA ALA A 179 17.08 -77.23 12.01
C ALA A 179 16.03 -78.36 12.06
N ARG A 180 14.97 -78.28 11.24
CA ARG A 180 13.97 -79.35 11.05
C ARG A 180 14.43 -80.44 10.08
N GLY A 181 15.59 -80.30 9.46
CA GLY A 181 16.15 -81.27 8.51
C GLY A 181 15.71 -81.05 7.06
N ASN A 182 15.04 -79.94 6.76
CA ASN A 182 14.70 -79.55 5.39
C ASN A 182 15.91 -78.83 4.77
N HIS A 183 16.33 -79.23 3.56
CA HIS A 183 17.40 -78.52 2.84
C HIS A 183 16.86 -77.22 2.24
N VAL A 184 17.31 -76.09 2.78
CA VAL A 184 16.98 -74.77 2.24
C VAL A 184 18.14 -74.29 1.38
N ILE A 185 17.86 -73.92 0.13
CA ILE A 185 18.86 -73.31 -0.75
C ILE A 185 19.11 -71.90 -0.23
N ARG A 186 20.30 -71.65 0.32
CA ARG A 186 20.78 -70.28 0.51
C ARG A 186 21.19 -69.72 -0.84
N ASP A 187 20.68 -68.54 -1.17
CA ASP A 187 21.29 -67.68 -2.18
C ASP A 187 22.66 -67.22 -1.59
N GLU A 188 23.69 -68.08 -1.62
CA GLU A 188 25.03 -67.77 -1.07
C GLU A 188 25.91 -66.93 -2.02
N GLU A 189 25.39 -66.41 -3.12
CA GLU A 189 26.19 -65.60 -4.05
C GLU A 189 25.64 -64.18 -4.20
N VAL A 190 25.75 -63.40 -3.13
CA VAL A 190 26.10 -61.97 -3.31
C VAL A 190 27.50 -61.82 -2.75
N SER A 191 28.46 -61.94 -3.65
CA SER A 191 29.88 -61.71 -3.39
C SER A 191 30.07 -60.43 -2.59
N SER A 192 30.92 -60.46 -1.56
CA SER A 192 31.28 -59.31 -0.74
C SER A 192 31.89 -58.13 -1.53
N ALA A 193 32.09 -58.31 -2.84
CA ALA A 193 32.56 -57.29 -3.79
C ALA A 193 31.47 -56.31 -4.28
N ASP A 194 30.17 -56.62 -4.10
CA ASP A 194 29.07 -55.80 -4.67
C ASP A 194 28.39 -54.87 -3.63
N ILE A 195 28.86 -54.84 -2.38
CA ILE A 195 28.28 -54.01 -1.31
C ILE A 195 28.84 -52.59 -1.42
N SER A 196 28.16 -51.73 -2.18
CA SER A 196 28.63 -50.37 -2.49
C SER A 196 28.20 -49.31 -1.44
N SER A 197 27.20 -49.62 -0.60
CA SER A 197 26.62 -48.67 0.36
C SER A 197 26.74 -49.12 1.81
N SER A 198 27.12 -48.19 2.70
CA SER A 198 27.14 -48.41 4.16
C SER A 198 25.78 -48.86 4.71
N SER A 199 24.68 -48.41 4.10
CA SER A 199 23.31 -48.84 4.45
C SER A 199 23.10 -50.33 4.21
N GLU A 200 23.69 -50.88 3.16
CA GLU A 200 23.52 -52.27 2.76
C GLU A 200 24.37 -53.20 3.64
N VAL A 201 25.56 -52.74 4.05
CA VAL A 201 26.39 -53.41 5.07
C VAL A 201 25.64 -53.50 6.40
N ILE A 202 24.91 -52.44 6.80
CA ILE A 202 24.13 -52.42 8.05
C ILE A 202 23.00 -53.46 7.99
N SER A 203 22.14 -53.39 6.96
CA SER A 203 21.02 -54.32 6.79
C SER A 203 21.45 -55.78 6.71
N GLN A 204 22.55 -56.08 6.01
CA GLN A 204 23.00 -57.47 5.87
C GLN A 204 23.74 -57.98 7.11
N ARG A 205 24.64 -57.18 7.72
CA ARG A 205 25.66 -57.70 8.67
C ARG A 205 25.44 -57.31 10.13
N LEU A 206 24.71 -56.23 10.39
CA LEU A 206 24.43 -55.73 11.75
C LEU A 206 22.99 -56.00 12.18
N VAL A 207 22.10 -56.23 11.22
CA VAL A 207 20.65 -56.38 11.46
C VAL A 207 20.20 -57.84 11.39
N SER A 208 20.78 -58.70 10.53
CA SER A 208 20.34 -60.10 10.37
C SER A 208 21.15 -61.08 11.23
N TYR A 209 20.49 -61.99 11.97
CA TYR A 209 21.13 -62.97 12.87
C TYR A 209 20.49 -64.35 12.73
N ARG A 210 21.27 -65.41 12.97
CA ARG A 210 20.82 -66.80 12.86
C ARG A 210 20.47 -67.43 14.20
N ASN A 211 21.14 -67.00 15.27
CA ASN A 211 20.96 -67.52 16.62
C ASN A 211 21.14 -66.43 17.70
N ILE A 212 20.87 -66.78 18.96
CA ILE A 212 20.93 -65.84 20.09
C ILE A 212 22.36 -65.32 20.31
N GLU A 213 23.39 -66.15 20.07
CA GLU A 213 24.79 -65.75 20.24
C GLU A 213 25.21 -64.70 19.20
N GLU A 214 24.84 -64.88 17.93
CA GLU A 214 25.05 -63.89 16.87
C GLU A 214 24.29 -62.59 17.16
N LEU A 215 23.04 -62.67 17.63
CA LEU A 215 22.26 -61.50 18.05
C LEU A 215 22.93 -60.74 19.20
N GLN A 216 23.52 -61.44 20.17
CA GLN A 216 24.26 -60.82 21.27
C GLN A 216 25.53 -60.13 20.76
N GLN A 217 26.29 -60.78 19.86
CA GLN A 217 27.48 -60.18 19.25
C GLN A 217 27.14 -58.94 18.41
N GLN A 218 26.05 -59.00 17.63
CA GLN A 218 25.59 -57.86 16.83
C GLN A 218 25.11 -56.71 17.71
N ASN A 219 24.34 -56.98 18.77
CA ASN A 219 23.96 -55.96 19.74
C ASN A 219 25.17 -55.32 20.40
N GLN A 220 26.19 -56.10 20.75
CA GLN A 220 27.42 -55.55 21.33
C GLN A 220 28.14 -54.62 20.35
N ARG A 221 28.24 -54.99 19.07
CA ARG A 221 28.81 -54.13 18.02
C ARG A 221 27.97 -52.86 17.79
N LEU A 222 26.65 -52.98 17.74
CA LEU A 222 25.72 -51.85 17.58
C LEU A 222 25.80 -50.88 18.76
N LEU A 223 25.90 -51.38 19.99
CA LEU A 223 26.04 -50.55 21.19
C LEU A 223 27.35 -49.76 21.19
N VAL A 224 28.46 -50.35 20.75
CA VAL A 224 29.73 -49.65 20.60
C VAL A 224 29.61 -48.55 19.54
N ALA A 225 29.10 -48.89 18.35
CA ALA A 225 28.91 -47.92 17.27
C ALA A 225 27.96 -46.78 17.67
N LEU A 226 26.87 -47.07 18.40
CA LEU A 226 25.93 -46.07 18.90
C LEU A 226 26.58 -45.12 19.92
N ARG A 227 27.45 -45.62 20.79
CA ARG A 227 28.18 -44.78 21.75
C ARG A 227 29.20 -43.89 21.03
N GLU A 228 29.98 -44.45 20.11
CA GLU A 228 30.95 -43.70 19.31
C GLU A 228 30.28 -42.62 18.46
N LEU A 229 29.17 -42.93 17.79
CA LEU A 229 28.37 -41.96 17.05
C LEU A 229 27.75 -40.90 17.96
N GLY A 230 27.30 -41.29 19.16
CA GLY A 230 26.78 -40.37 20.16
C GLY A 230 27.84 -39.37 20.63
N GLU A 231 29.03 -39.84 20.99
CA GLU A 231 30.16 -38.99 21.38
C GLU A 231 30.65 -38.10 20.24
N ALA A 232 30.70 -38.62 19.01
CA ALA A 232 31.08 -37.84 17.84
C ALA A 232 30.08 -36.71 17.56
N LYS A 233 28.77 -37.01 17.63
CA LYS A 233 27.70 -36.03 17.44
C LYS A 233 27.68 -34.98 18.56
N GLU A 234 27.88 -35.38 19.81
CA GLU A 234 27.96 -34.43 20.93
C GLU A 234 29.14 -33.49 20.79
N LYS A 235 30.32 -33.99 20.36
CA LYS A 235 31.48 -33.15 20.05
C LYS A 235 31.20 -32.20 18.89
N GLU A 236 30.59 -32.67 17.81
CA GLU A 236 30.22 -31.83 16.67
C GLU A 236 29.20 -30.73 17.08
N GLU A 237 28.20 -31.07 17.89
CA GLU A 237 27.24 -30.09 18.45
C GLU A 237 27.94 -29.06 19.36
N GLN A 238 28.89 -29.49 20.20
CA GLN A 238 29.67 -28.57 21.04
C GLN A 238 30.58 -27.66 20.21
N GLU A 239 31.23 -28.18 19.16
CA GLU A 239 32.08 -27.39 18.27
C GLU A 239 31.27 -26.39 17.45
N THR A 240 30.14 -26.81 16.87
CA THR A 240 29.24 -25.92 16.09
C THR A 240 28.59 -24.86 16.96
N THR A 241 28.18 -25.19 18.19
CA THR A 241 27.65 -24.19 19.13
C THR A 241 28.74 -23.22 19.60
N SER A 242 29.93 -23.73 19.94
CA SER A 242 31.08 -22.91 20.34
C SER A 242 31.51 -21.94 19.24
N THR A 243 31.66 -22.42 18.00
CA THR A 243 31.96 -21.58 16.84
C THR A 243 30.88 -20.54 16.59
N LYS A 244 29.60 -20.91 16.67
CA LYS A 244 28.50 -19.95 16.51
C LYS A 244 28.48 -18.88 17.60
N ILE A 245 28.74 -19.26 18.85
CA ILE A 245 28.85 -18.32 19.96
C ILE A 245 30.04 -17.37 19.72
N SER A 246 31.19 -17.88 19.29
CA SER A 246 32.36 -17.06 18.98
C SER A 246 32.10 -16.09 17.81
N GLU A 247 31.43 -16.54 16.75
CA GLU A 247 31.02 -15.67 15.63
C GLU A 247 30.08 -14.56 16.08
N LEU A 248 29.05 -14.90 16.87
CA LEU A 248 28.10 -13.91 17.39
C LEU A 248 28.77 -12.91 18.34
N GLN A 249 29.70 -13.37 19.16
CA GLN A 249 30.51 -12.50 20.02
C GLN A 249 31.36 -11.52 19.20
N ASN A 250 32.00 -12.00 18.13
CA ASN A 250 32.78 -11.15 17.22
C ASN A 250 31.90 -10.11 16.51
N GLN A 251 30.75 -10.52 15.95
CA GLN A 251 29.80 -9.61 15.31
C GLN A 251 29.24 -8.57 16.28
N LEU A 252 28.92 -8.97 17.51
CA LEU A 252 28.49 -8.04 18.55
C LEU A 252 29.59 -7.04 18.90
N GLY A 253 30.84 -7.50 19.02
CA GLY A 253 32.00 -6.64 19.22
C GLY A 253 32.17 -5.62 18.11
N GLU A 254 32.11 -6.05 16.85
CA GLU A 254 32.18 -5.18 15.68
C GLU A 254 31.05 -4.13 15.69
N ALA A 255 29.81 -4.54 15.92
CA ALA A 255 28.66 -3.63 16.00
C ALA A 255 28.80 -2.59 17.13
N ILE A 256 29.35 -2.99 18.29
CA ILE A 256 29.64 -2.06 19.38
C ILE A 256 30.69 -1.03 18.95
N THR A 257 31.79 -1.46 18.32
CA THR A 257 32.83 -0.53 17.86
C THR A 257 32.31 0.43 16.78
N GLU A 258 31.41 -0.02 15.92
CA GLU A 258 30.78 0.82 14.91
C GLU A 258 29.83 1.84 15.54
N LEU A 259 29.02 1.43 16.52
CA LEU A 259 28.17 2.35 17.29
C LEU A 259 28.99 3.39 18.05
N GLU A 260 30.15 3.01 18.60
CA GLU A 260 31.06 3.96 19.24
C GLU A 260 31.61 4.98 18.25
N LYS A 261 32.07 4.54 17.07
CA LYS A 261 32.51 5.43 15.98
C LYS A 261 31.41 6.39 15.53
N LEU A 262 30.16 5.91 15.38
CA LEU A 262 29.02 6.76 15.03
C LEU A 262 28.67 7.76 16.15
N ARG A 263 28.74 7.34 17.41
CA ARG A 263 28.57 8.24 18.56
C ARG A 263 29.65 9.31 18.61
N GLU A 264 30.90 8.95 18.30
CA GLU A 264 32.01 9.89 18.18
C GLU A 264 31.80 10.88 17.03
N ALA A 265 31.45 10.39 15.84
CA ALA A 265 31.15 11.24 14.69
C ALA A 265 30.00 12.22 15.00
N ARG A 266 28.94 11.76 15.66
CA ARG A 266 27.82 12.61 16.11
C ARG A 266 28.28 13.67 17.11
N ARG A 267 29.15 13.31 18.07
CA ARG A 267 29.75 14.27 19.02
C ARG A 267 30.57 15.34 18.30
N HIS A 268 31.39 14.95 17.32
CA HIS A 268 32.17 15.89 16.51
C HIS A 268 31.26 16.81 15.69
N GLN A 269 30.22 16.27 15.07
CA GLN A 269 29.26 17.06 14.29
C GLN A 269 28.49 18.05 15.17
N MET A 270 28.12 17.67 16.39
CA MET A 270 27.53 18.59 17.37
C MET A 270 28.47 19.74 17.73
N GLN A 271 29.74 19.44 17.99
CA GLN A 271 30.77 20.47 18.25
C GLN A 271 30.95 21.43 17.07
N LEU A 272 30.92 20.91 15.84
CA LEU A 272 30.99 21.73 14.63
C LEU A 272 29.77 22.65 14.51
N VAL A 273 28.56 22.14 14.73
CA VAL A 273 27.33 22.95 14.74
C VAL A 273 27.39 24.03 15.81
N ASP A 274 27.82 23.71 17.03
CA ASP A 274 28.00 24.68 18.11
C ASP A 274 29.01 25.78 17.70
N SER A 275 30.09 25.42 17.01
CA SER A 275 31.07 26.39 16.50
C SER A 275 30.46 27.33 15.44
N ILE A 276 29.63 26.80 14.53
CA ILE A 276 28.93 27.58 13.50
C ILE A 276 27.91 28.53 14.15
N VAL A 277 27.15 28.04 15.15
CA VAL A 277 26.20 28.86 15.91
C VAL A 277 26.93 30.00 16.61
N ARG A 278 28.07 29.75 17.27
CA ARG A 278 28.92 30.79 17.88
C ARG A 278 29.43 31.79 16.85
N GLN A 279 29.89 31.33 15.68
CA GLN A 279 30.35 32.22 14.60
C GLN A 279 29.20 33.09 14.07
N ARG A 280 28.03 32.50 13.81
CA ARG A 280 26.82 33.23 13.40
C ARG A 280 26.45 34.29 14.43
N ASP A 281 26.45 33.94 15.71
CA ASP A 281 26.09 34.86 16.79
C ASP A 281 27.11 35.98 16.95
N MET A 282 28.41 35.68 16.80
CA MET A 282 29.49 36.67 16.76
C MET A 282 29.29 37.66 15.60
N TYR A 283 29.07 37.17 14.38
CA TYR A 283 28.82 38.03 13.21
C TYR A 283 27.56 38.87 13.38
N ARG A 284 26.51 38.31 13.99
CA ARG A 284 25.27 39.02 14.29
C ARG A 284 25.50 40.16 15.29
N ILE A 285 26.30 39.94 16.33
CA ILE A 285 26.69 40.98 17.30
C ILE A 285 27.50 42.06 16.61
N LEU A 286 28.49 41.69 15.79
CA LEU A 286 29.34 42.63 15.06
C LEU A 286 28.50 43.51 14.13
N LEU A 287 27.55 42.91 13.41
CA LEU A 287 26.61 43.62 12.52
C LEU A 287 25.69 44.56 13.31
N ALA A 288 25.18 44.12 14.47
CA ALA A 288 24.36 44.97 15.34
C ALA A 288 25.15 46.17 15.88
N GLN A 289 26.42 45.99 16.21
CA GLN A 289 27.32 47.07 16.66
C GLN A 289 27.62 48.08 15.56
N THR A 290 27.83 47.65 14.31
CA THR A 290 28.13 48.57 13.19
C THR A 290 26.90 49.29 12.66
N THR A 291 25.71 48.71 12.79
CA THR A 291 24.50 49.20 12.10
C THR A 291 23.45 49.81 13.04
N GLY A 292 23.59 49.64 14.36
CA GLY A 292 22.71 50.24 15.37
C GLY A 292 21.27 49.70 15.40
N VAL A 293 20.96 48.65 14.63
CA VAL A 293 19.63 48.03 14.56
C VAL A 293 19.68 46.62 15.17
N ALA A 294 18.95 46.43 16.28
CA ALA A 294 18.82 45.13 16.94
C ALA A 294 17.75 44.28 16.23
N ILE A 295 18.16 43.13 15.66
CA ILE A 295 17.26 42.18 14.99
C ILE A 295 16.81 41.11 16.00
N PRO A 296 15.51 40.89 16.25
CA PRO A 296 15.02 39.89 17.21
C PRO A 296 15.15 38.43 16.74
N LEU A 297 15.10 37.51 17.70
CA LEU A 297 15.25 36.05 17.56
C LEU A 297 13.93 35.39 17.13
N GLN A 298 13.93 34.61 16.04
CA GLN A 298 13.07 33.44 15.87
C GLN A 298 13.63 32.48 14.81
N ALA A 299 13.86 31.23 15.23
CA ALA A 299 14.02 30.05 14.38
C ALA A 299 12.64 29.72 13.74
N SER A 300 12.44 29.04 12.62
CA SER A 300 13.25 28.07 11.87
C SER A 300 12.51 27.73 10.55
N SER A 301 13.27 27.36 9.51
CA SER A 301 12.90 26.43 8.42
C SER A 301 11.89 26.90 7.34
N ILE A 302 12.39 27.18 6.12
CA ILE A 302 12.28 26.37 4.88
C ILE A 302 12.83 27.21 3.70
N LEU A 303 13.42 26.50 2.75
CA LEU A 303 14.29 26.85 1.62
C LEU A 303 13.68 27.80 0.53
N PRO A 304 14.52 28.29 -0.42
CA PRO A 304 14.44 29.63 -0.99
C PRO A 304 13.83 29.71 -2.40
N GLU A 305 13.25 30.86 -2.73
CA GLU A 305 12.86 31.24 -4.09
C GLU A 305 13.68 32.49 -4.49
N GLU A 306 14.63 32.27 -5.41
CA GLU A 306 15.61 33.25 -5.86
C GLU A 306 15.04 34.02 -7.07
N LEU A 307 14.56 35.25 -6.84
CA LEU A 307 14.25 36.21 -7.89
C LEU A 307 15.43 37.19 -8.03
N SER A 308 16.27 36.95 -9.04
CA SER A 308 17.31 37.89 -9.48
C SER A 308 16.74 38.85 -10.53
N LEU A 309 16.50 40.10 -10.14
CA LEU A 309 16.40 41.25 -11.05
C LEU A 309 17.01 42.47 -10.36
N THR A 310 18.14 42.98 -10.86
CA THR A 310 18.46 44.41 -10.74
C THR A 310 19.17 44.92 -11.98
N SER A 311 18.45 45.79 -12.68
CA SER A 311 18.92 46.77 -13.64
C SER A 311 19.34 48.04 -12.90
N THR A 312 20.38 48.73 -13.39
CA THR A 312 20.80 50.06 -12.89
C THR A 312 20.95 51.05 -14.03
N PRO A 313 20.33 52.25 -13.96
CA PRO A 313 20.67 53.39 -14.81
C PRO A 313 21.13 54.65 -14.03
N LYS A 314 21.77 55.57 -14.78
CA LYS A 314 21.94 57.05 -14.61
C LYS A 314 23.07 57.64 -13.71
N ARG A 315 24.11 58.14 -14.39
CA ARG A 315 24.48 59.57 -14.64
C ARG A 315 24.45 60.61 -13.48
N LEU A 316 25.60 61.27 -13.22
CA LEU A 316 25.89 62.73 -13.40
C LEU A 316 26.97 63.25 -12.41
N SER A 317 27.99 63.94 -12.93
CA SER A 317 28.71 65.04 -12.26
C SER A 317 29.48 65.86 -13.29
N GLY A 318 29.47 67.18 -13.13
CA GLY A 318 29.90 68.16 -14.13
C GLY A 318 31.04 69.09 -13.74
N SER A 319 31.21 70.10 -14.60
CA SER A 319 31.90 71.40 -14.44
C SER A 319 33.43 71.51 -14.68
N LEU A 320 33.80 71.88 -15.93
CA LEU A 320 34.54 73.10 -16.42
C LEU A 320 35.93 73.52 -15.83
N PRO A 321 36.72 74.43 -16.49
CA PRO A 321 36.92 74.71 -17.93
C PRO A 321 38.40 75.02 -18.34
N ALA A 322 38.69 75.13 -19.65
CA ALA A 322 39.74 76.04 -20.17
C ALA A 322 39.67 76.32 -21.70
N SER A 323 39.79 77.61 -22.01
CA SER A 323 40.39 78.28 -23.19
C SER A 323 39.69 78.36 -24.57
N MET A 324 39.51 79.63 -24.98
CA MET A 324 39.39 80.27 -26.31
C MET A 324 40.52 79.85 -27.31
N PRO A 325 40.50 80.20 -28.64
CA PRO A 325 39.85 81.37 -29.26
C PRO A 325 39.13 81.22 -30.65
N THR A 326 38.19 82.16 -30.85
CA THR A 326 37.82 82.96 -32.05
C THR A 326 38.07 82.47 -33.48
N SER A 327 37.03 82.51 -34.36
CA SER A 327 37.06 83.23 -35.67
C SER A 327 35.74 83.16 -36.48
N VAL A 328 35.20 84.35 -36.81
CA VAL A 328 34.43 84.86 -37.99
C VAL A 328 33.18 84.13 -38.56
N PRO A 329 32.07 84.85 -38.85
CA PRO A 329 30.90 84.31 -39.54
C PRO A 329 31.02 84.44 -41.06
N VAL A 330 30.54 83.43 -41.80
CA VAL A 330 30.31 83.50 -43.24
C VAL A 330 28.83 83.22 -43.49
N ILE A 331 28.19 84.18 -44.17
CA ILE A 331 26.79 84.15 -44.58
C ILE A 331 26.67 83.16 -45.76
N GLU A 332 26.29 81.91 -45.49
CA GLU A 332 25.67 81.04 -46.50
C GLU A 332 24.19 81.43 -46.63
N SER A 333 23.65 81.42 -47.85
CA SER A 333 22.23 81.72 -48.09
C SER A 333 21.35 80.82 -47.21
N THR A 334 20.28 81.38 -46.67
CA THR A 334 19.36 80.70 -45.75
C THR A 334 18.81 79.38 -46.31
N GLU A 335 18.66 79.27 -47.63
CA GLU A 335 18.27 78.03 -48.32
C GLU A 335 19.34 76.92 -48.29
N ALA A 336 20.63 77.26 -48.36
CA ALA A 336 21.72 76.26 -48.28
C ALA A 336 21.89 75.72 -46.84
N ALA A 337 21.65 76.57 -45.84
CA ALA A 337 21.63 76.18 -44.44
C ALA A 337 20.41 75.29 -44.12
N GLU A 338 19.23 75.63 -44.63
CA GLU A 338 18.02 74.80 -44.51
C GLU A 338 18.16 73.46 -45.24
N ALA A 339 18.71 73.43 -46.45
CA ALA A 339 18.97 72.19 -47.19
C ALA A 339 19.98 71.28 -46.47
N LYS A 340 21.08 71.83 -45.92
CA LYS A 340 22.01 71.07 -45.09
C LYS A 340 21.35 70.55 -43.81
N ALA A 341 20.48 71.34 -43.18
CA ALA A 341 19.74 70.92 -41.98
C ALA A 341 18.75 69.78 -42.31
N ALA A 342 18.02 69.87 -43.42
CA ALA A 342 17.11 68.81 -43.88
C ALA A 342 17.86 67.51 -44.25
N LEU A 343 19.02 67.61 -44.90
CA LEU A 343 19.87 66.46 -45.22
C LEU A 343 20.38 65.78 -43.94
N LYS A 344 20.77 66.59 -42.94
CA LYS A 344 21.22 66.09 -41.63
C LYS A 344 20.10 65.41 -40.86
N GLN A 345 18.89 65.97 -40.90
CA GLN A 345 17.69 65.33 -40.33
C GLN A 345 17.37 64.01 -41.03
N LEU A 346 17.39 63.97 -42.37
CA LEU A 346 17.15 62.74 -43.13
C LEU A 346 18.20 61.66 -42.82
N GLN A 347 19.47 62.06 -42.68
CA GLN A 347 20.55 61.17 -42.31
C GLN A 347 20.38 60.63 -40.88
N GLU A 348 19.90 61.47 -39.95
CA GLU A 348 19.56 61.08 -38.58
C GLU A 348 18.35 60.13 -38.53
N PHE A 349 17.30 60.38 -39.33
CA PHE A 349 16.18 59.46 -39.50
C PHE A 349 16.62 58.11 -40.10
N PHE A 350 17.54 58.11 -41.06
CA PHE A 350 18.05 56.89 -41.69
C PHE A 350 18.91 56.07 -40.72
N GLU A 351 19.76 56.73 -39.93
CA GLU A 351 20.53 56.09 -38.86
C GLU A 351 19.62 55.52 -37.77
N ASN A 352 18.57 56.25 -37.39
CA ASN A 352 17.58 55.77 -36.43
C ASN A 352 16.79 54.57 -36.98
N TYR A 353 16.35 54.62 -38.24
CA TYR A 353 15.70 53.49 -38.91
C TYR A 353 16.61 52.26 -38.97
N LYS A 354 17.88 52.44 -39.30
CA LYS A 354 18.86 51.35 -39.36
C LYS A 354 19.09 50.71 -37.99
N LYS A 355 19.13 51.52 -36.93
CA LYS A 355 19.18 51.03 -35.54
C LYS A 355 17.92 50.28 -35.16
N GLU A 356 16.75 50.84 -35.40
CA GLU A 356 15.46 50.21 -35.08
C GLU A 356 15.25 48.90 -35.87
N LYS A 357 15.66 48.87 -37.14
CA LYS A 357 15.65 47.65 -37.96
C LYS A 357 16.62 46.60 -37.41
N ALA A 358 17.83 46.99 -37.01
CA ALA A 358 18.78 46.08 -36.39
C ALA A 358 18.29 45.54 -35.04
N GLU A 359 17.64 46.37 -34.22
CA GLU A 359 17.01 45.94 -32.96
C GLU A 359 15.83 45.00 -33.21
N ASN A 360 15.00 45.27 -34.22
CA ASN A 360 13.88 44.39 -34.59
C ASN A 360 14.39 43.03 -35.11
N ASP A 361 15.38 43.02 -36.00
CA ASP A 361 15.99 41.78 -36.50
C ASP A 361 16.67 41.00 -35.37
N LYS A 362 17.27 41.69 -34.40
CA LYS A 362 17.81 41.08 -33.18
C LYS A 362 16.71 40.43 -32.32
N LEU A 363 15.61 41.14 -32.08
CA LEU A 363 14.47 40.62 -31.31
C LEU A 363 13.84 39.39 -32.00
N LEU A 364 13.71 39.44 -33.33
CA LEU A 364 13.19 38.32 -34.12
C LEU A 364 14.12 37.10 -34.06
N ASN A 365 15.44 37.31 -34.11
CA ASN A 365 16.41 36.23 -33.92
C ASN A 365 16.36 35.64 -32.51
N GLU A 366 16.26 36.47 -31.47
CA GLU A 366 16.10 36.01 -30.08
C GLU A 366 14.80 35.19 -29.91
N GLN A 367 13.70 35.56 -30.58
CA GLN A 367 12.47 34.76 -30.61
C GLN A 367 12.66 33.44 -31.36
N ASN A 368 13.35 33.45 -32.50
CA ASN A 368 13.65 32.22 -33.25
C ASN A 368 14.54 31.26 -32.46
N GLU A 369 15.56 31.75 -31.75
CA GLU A 369 16.41 30.94 -30.88
C GLU A 369 15.60 30.32 -29.73
N LYS A 370 14.75 31.11 -29.07
CA LYS A 370 13.84 30.59 -28.01
C LYS A 370 12.90 29.51 -28.55
N LEU A 371 12.33 29.71 -29.74
CA LEU A 371 11.47 28.70 -30.37
C LEU A 371 12.26 27.44 -30.74
N GLN A 372 13.48 27.58 -31.24
CA GLN A 372 14.36 26.43 -31.52
C GLN A 372 14.71 25.65 -30.25
N GLU A 373 15.04 26.35 -29.15
CA GLU A 373 15.34 25.75 -27.85
C GLU A 373 14.13 24.96 -27.31
N GLN A 374 12.93 25.55 -27.35
CA GLN A 374 11.69 24.87 -26.97
C GLN A 374 11.42 23.63 -27.83
N VAL A 375 11.67 23.69 -29.14
CA VAL A 375 11.52 22.53 -30.03
C VAL A 375 12.52 21.43 -29.68
N THR A 376 13.77 21.78 -29.36
CA THR A 376 14.77 20.80 -28.93
C THR A 376 14.42 20.17 -27.59
N ASP A 377 13.92 20.95 -26.63
CA ASP A 377 13.47 20.47 -25.33
C ASP A 377 12.26 19.54 -25.45
N LEU A 378 11.27 19.91 -26.25
CA LEU A 378 10.11 19.04 -26.51
C LEU A 378 10.51 17.74 -27.19
N LYS A 379 11.46 17.77 -28.14
CA LYS A 379 12.00 16.54 -28.76
C LYS A 379 12.75 15.67 -27.74
N SER A 380 13.54 16.27 -26.87
CA SER A 380 14.23 15.59 -25.76
C SER A 380 13.23 14.95 -24.79
N GLN A 381 12.18 15.66 -24.39
CA GLN A 381 11.13 15.12 -23.54
C GLN A 381 10.37 13.99 -24.23
N ASN A 382 10.04 14.13 -25.52
CA ASN A 382 9.33 13.11 -26.28
C ASN A 382 10.16 11.81 -26.40
N THR A 383 11.46 11.91 -26.68
CA THR A 383 12.35 10.72 -26.70
C THR A 383 12.48 10.06 -25.32
N LYS A 384 12.57 10.84 -24.24
CA LYS A 384 12.57 10.31 -22.87
C LYS A 384 11.27 9.58 -22.53
N VAL A 385 10.12 10.17 -22.84
CA VAL A 385 8.81 9.55 -22.59
C VAL A 385 8.62 8.30 -23.46
N SER A 386 9.03 8.35 -24.74
CA SER A 386 8.95 7.21 -25.65
C SER A 386 9.78 6.02 -25.15
N THR A 387 11.02 6.25 -24.71
CA THR A 387 11.88 5.18 -24.17
C THR A 387 11.38 4.62 -22.84
N GLN A 388 10.82 5.48 -21.97
CA GLN A 388 10.16 5.03 -20.75
C GLN A 388 8.91 4.19 -21.04
N LEU A 389 8.13 4.57 -22.05
CA LEU A 389 6.95 3.82 -22.49
C LEU A 389 7.35 2.43 -23.03
N GLU A 390 8.40 2.35 -23.86
CA GLU A 390 8.92 1.07 -24.38
C GLU A 390 9.41 0.17 -23.24
N PHE A 391 10.16 0.72 -22.28
CA PHE A 391 10.62 -0.02 -21.11
C PHE A 391 9.45 -0.54 -20.27
N ALA A 392 8.46 0.31 -19.99
CA ALA A 392 7.26 -0.08 -19.25
C ALA A 392 6.45 -1.15 -20.00
N SER A 393 6.34 -1.03 -21.33
CA SER A 393 5.64 -2.00 -22.19
C SER A 393 6.31 -3.37 -22.15
N LYS A 394 7.64 -3.45 -22.31
CA LYS A 394 8.40 -4.71 -22.19
C LYS A 394 8.29 -5.32 -20.80
N ARG A 395 8.32 -4.50 -19.75
CA ARG A 395 8.14 -4.97 -18.38
C ARG A 395 6.74 -5.54 -18.16
N TYR A 396 5.72 -4.92 -18.75
CA TYR A 396 4.35 -5.43 -18.71
C TYR A 396 4.21 -6.75 -19.45
N GLU A 397 4.79 -6.87 -20.65
CA GLU A 397 4.81 -8.09 -21.45
C GLU A 397 5.47 -9.26 -20.69
N MET A 398 6.65 -9.05 -20.09
CA MET A 398 7.29 -10.06 -19.24
C MET A 398 6.43 -10.44 -18.03
N LEU A 399 5.74 -9.48 -17.41
CA LEU A 399 4.84 -9.77 -16.28
C LEU A 399 3.63 -10.60 -16.75
N GLN A 400 3.08 -10.28 -17.92
CA GLN A 400 2.00 -11.01 -18.54
C GLN A 400 2.41 -12.46 -18.86
N ASP A 401 3.59 -12.67 -19.47
CA ASP A 401 4.13 -13.99 -19.74
C ASP A 401 4.30 -14.84 -18.47
N ASN A 402 4.77 -14.23 -17.39
CA ASN A 402 4.86 -14.88 -16.08
C ASN A 402 3.48 -15.28 -15.55
N VAL A 403 2.49 -14.38 -15.61
CA VAL A 403 1.11 -14.68 -15.19
C VAL A 403 0.50 -15.80 -16.03
N GLU A 404 0.75 -15.81 -17.33
CA GLU A 404 0.31 -16.89 -18.23
C GLU A 404 1.01 -18.21 -17.91
N GLY A 405 2.31 -18.18 -17.60
CA GLY A 405 3.07 -19.33 -17.10
C GLY A 405 2.45 -19.93 -15.84
N TYR A 406 2.20 -19.09 -14.82
CA TYR A 406 1.52 -19.53 -13.60
C TYR A 406 0.11 -20.07 -13.86
N ARG A 407 -0.66 -19.49 -14.77
CA ARG A 407 -1.99 -20.01 -15.16
C ARG A 407 -1.92 -21.41 -15.79
N ARG A 408 -0.90 -21.67 -16.63
CA ARG A 408 -0.70 -23.01 -17.22
C ARG A 408 -0.31 -24.02 -16.16
N GLU A 409 0.58 -23.66 -15.23
CA GLU A 409 0.98 -24.52 -14.11
C GLU A 409 -0.21 -24.85 -13.20
N ILE A 410 -1.01 -23.83 -12.83
CA ILE A 410 -2.22 -24.01 -12.04
C ILE A 410 -3.19 -24.97 -12.75
N THR A 411 -3.40 -24.83 -14.06
CA THR A 411 -4.26 -25.74 -14.83
C THR A 411 -3.73 -27.18 -14.80
N SER A 412 -2.41 -27.36 -14.99
CA SER A 412 -1.77 -28.69 -14.94
C SER A 412 -1.90 -29.35 -13.56
N LEU A 413 -1.73 -28.58 -12.48
CA LEU A 413 -1.93 -29.06 -11.12
C LEU A 413 -3.38 -29.46 -10.85
N HIS A 414 -4.36 -28.67 -11.32
CA HIS A 414 -5.78 -29.02 -11.21
C HIS A 414 -6.10 -30.32 -11.95
N GLU A 415 -5.59 -30.51 -13.17
CA GLU A 415 -5.77 -31.77 -13.91
C GLU A 415 -5.16 -32.97 -13.17
N LYS A 416 -3.99 -32.80 -12.55
CA LYS A 416 -3.34 -33.84 -11.76
C LYS A 416 -4.16 -34.19 -10.52
N ILE A 417 -4.67 -33.19 -9.80
CA ILE A 417 -5.56 -33.38 -8.65
C ILE A 417 -6.84 -34.12 -9.08
N GLN A 418 -7.44 -33.75 -10.21
CA GLN A 418 -8.63 -34.41 -10.73
C GLN A 418 -8.36 -35.89 -11.06
N LYS A 419 -7.23 -36.19 -11.71
CA LYS A 419 -6.81 -37.57 -12.00
C LYS A 419 -6.60 -38.39 -10.72
N LEU A 420 -5.92 -37.81 -9.72
CA LEU A 420 -5.69 -38.46 -8.43
C LEU A 420 -7.01 -38.73 -7.70
N SER A 421 -7.90 -37.74 -7.65
CA SER A 421 -9.24 -37.89 -7.08
C SER A 421 -10.05 -39.01 -7.75
N ALA A 422 -10.01 -39.08 -9.09
CA ALA A 422 -10.66 -40.16 -9.83
C ALA A 422 -10.05 -41.54 -9.54
N THR A 423 -8.73 -41.64 -9.36
CA THR A 423 -8.10 -42.90 -8.95
C THR A 423 -8.45 -43.28 -7.51
N THR A 424 -8.51 -42.33 -6.58
CA THR A 424 -8.93 -42.57 -5.20
C THR A 424 -10.37 -43.09 -5.14
N GLN A 425 -11.29 -42.47 -5.87
CA GLN A 425 -12.68 -42.94 -5.96
C GLN A 425 -12.79 -44.38 -6.50
N LYS A 426 -11.98 -44.73 -7.52
CA LYS A 426 -11.92 -46.11 -8.04
C LYS A 426 -11.37 -47.09 -6.99
N GLN A 427 -10.33 -46.71 -6.26
CA GLN A 427 -9.77 -47.55 -5.20
C GLN A 427 -10.78 -47.74 -4.06
N GLU A 428 -11.50 -46.70 -3.64
CA GLU A 428 -12.58 -46.80 -2.66
C GLU A 428 -13.69 -47.75 -3.12
N GLN A 429 -14.09 -47.68 -4.39
CA GLN A 429 -15.06 -48.62 -4.96
C GLN A 429 -14.55 -50.07 -4.90
N ILE A 430 -13.29 -50.31 -5.28
CA ILE A 430 -12.67 -51.64 -5.21
C ILE A 430 -12.63 -52.15 -3.77
N ILE A 431 -12.23 -51.32 -2.81
CA ILE A 431 -12.20 -51.69 -1.39
C ILE A 431 -13.60 -52.08 -0.90
N ASN A 432 -14.62 -51.30 -1.26
CA ASN A 432 -16.01 -51.61 -0.89
C ASN A 432 -16.48 -52.95 -1.48
N THR A 433 -16.18 -53.21 -2.76
CA THR A 433 -16.51 -54.49 -3.40
C THR A 433 -15.79 -55.66 -2.72
N MET A 434 -14.47 -55.55 -2.52
CA MET A 434 -13.68 -56.60 -1.85
C MET A 434 -14.15 -56.85 -0.41
N THR A 435 -14.55 -55.80 0.32
CA THR A 435 -15.10 -55.92 1.67
C THR A 435 -16.44 -56.67 1.66
N GLN A 436 -17.29 -56.41 0.67
CA GLN A 436 -18.56 -57.12 0.52
C GLN A 436 -18.35 -58.60 0.14
N GLU A 437 -17.42 -58.89 -0.76
CA GLU A 437 -17.04 -60.26 -1.12
C GLU A 437 -16.47 -61.03 0.08
N LEU A 438 -15.59 -60.40 0.86
CA LEU A 438 -15.03 -60.97 2.08
C LEU A 438 -16.12 -61.28 3.11
N ARG A 439 -17.08 -60.36 3.30
CA ARG A 439 -18.24 -60.61 4.16
C ARG A 439 -19.05 -61.82 3.68
N GLY A 440 -19.34 -61.90 2.38
CA GLY A 440 -20.05 -63.04 1.79
C GLY A 440 -19.30 -64.36 1.90
N ALA A 441 -17.97 -64.35 1.77
CA ALA A 441 -17.12 -65.52 1.99
C ALA A 441 -17.14 -65.96 3.47
N ASN A 442 -17.09 -65.01 4.40
CA ASN A 442 -17.12 -65.29 5.83
C ASN A 442 -18.48 -65.85 6.28
N GLU A 443 -19.59 -65.35 5.73
CA GLU A 443 -20.92 -65.93 5.94
C GLU A 443 -21.01 -67.38 5.45
N LYS A 444 -20.47 -67.67 4.26
CA LYS A 444 -20.40 -69.05 3.73
C LYS A 444 -19.52 -69.95 4.59
N LEU A 445 -18.40 -69.45 5.10
CA LEU A 445 -17.51 -70.17 6.01
C LEU A 445 -18.24 -70.54 7.30
N ASN A 446 -18.88 -69.58 7.96
CA ASN A 446 -19.66 -69.82 9.19
C ASN A 446 -20.73 -70.89 8.98
N VAL A 447 -21.45 -70.85 7.85
CA VAL A 447 -22.46 -71.87 7.52
C VAL A 447 -21.81 -73.25 7.32
N ALA A 448 -20.65 -73.33 6.67
CA ALA A 448 -19.93 -74.57 6.47
C ALA A 448 -19.40 -75.15 7.80
N GLU A 449 -18.88 -74.30 8.69
CA GLU A 449 -18.43 -74.69 10.03
C GLU A 449 -19.55 -75.28 10.88
N VAL A 450 -20.72 -74.61 10.92
CA VAL A 450 -21.90 -75.12 11.63
C VAL A 450 -22.36 -76.47 11.06
N ARG A 451 -22.35 -76.63 9.72
CA ARG A 451 -22.67 -77.93 9.11
C ARG A 451 -21.65 -79.00 9.48
N ALA A 452 -20.36 -78.68 9.49
CA ALA A 452 -19.31 -79.61 9.87
C ALA A 452 -19.45 -80.06 11.34
N GLU A 453 -19.79 -79.15 12.25
CA GLU A 453 -20.09 -79.49 13.64
C GLU A 453 -21.32 -80.40 13.77
N ASN A 454 -22.39 -80.12 13.03
CA ASN A 454 -23.59 -80.96 13.04
C ASN A 454 -23.30 -82.37 12.52
N LEU A 455 -22.57 -82.50 11.41
CA LEU A 455 -22.14 -83.79 10.88
C LEU A 455 -21.24 -84.54 11.87
N LYS A 456 -20.39 -83.82 12.62
CA LYS A 456 -19.56 -84.41 13.68
C LYS A 456 -20.43 -84.98 14.80
N LYS A 457 -21.45 -84.22 15.26
CA LYS A 457 -22.42 -84.68 16.27
C LYS A 457 -23.21 -85.90 15.78
N GLU A 458 -23.70 -85.88 14.54
CA GLU A 458 -24.38 -87.03 13.93
C GLU A 458 -23.48 -88.26 13.87
N LYS A 459 -22.22 -88.10 13.42
CA LYS A 459 -21.23 -89.18 13.41
C LYS A 459 -21.01 -89.78 14.79
N ASP A 460 -20.94 -88.95 15.84
CA ASP A 460 -20.75 -89.43 17.21
C ASP A 460 -21.99 -90.19 17.72
N ILE A 461 -23.21 -89.73 17.39
CA ILE A 461 -24.46 -90.47 17.68
C ILE A 461 -24.47 -91.83 16.98
N PHE A 462 -24.10 -91.88 15.69
CA PHE A 462 -24.02 -93.14 14.94
C PHE A 462 -23.00 -94.11 15.52
N LYS A 463 -21.81 -93.62 15.92
CA LYS A 463 -20.82 -94.44 16.62
C LYS A 463 -21.36 -95.02 17.93
N MET A 464 -22.06 -94.22 18.73
CA MET A 464 -22.66 -94.71 19.97
C MET A 464 -23.75 -95.75 19.71
N ALA A 465 -24.55 -95.56 18.66
CA ALA A 465 -25.53 -96.55 18.23
C ALA A 465 -24.87 -97.85 17.74
N GLU A 466 -23.78 -97.76 16.99
CA GLU A 466 -22.96 -98.89 16.53
C GLU A 466 -22.37 -99.67 17.72
N ILE A 467 -21.80 -98.98 18.71
CA ILE A 467 -21.29 -99.58 19.95
C ILE A 467 -22.41 -100.31 20.70
N ARG A 468 -23.59 -99.71 20.82
CA ARG A 468 -24.72 -100.36 21.50
C ARG A 468 -25.20 -101.61 20.75
N LEU A 469 -25.32 -101.53 19.42
CA LEU A 469 -25.76 -102.66 18.60
C LEU A 469 -24.73 -103.80 18.61
N THR A 470 -23.44 -103.49 18.59
CA THR A 470 -22.37 -104.49 18.72
C THR A 470 -22.41 -105.17 20.09
N GLN A 471 -22.58 -104.42 21.18
CA GLN A 471 -22.79 -104.98 22.52
C GLN A 471 -24.03 -105.90 22.60
N GLN A 472 -25.16 -105.48 22.03
CA GLN A 472 -26.37 -106.31 21.97
C GLN A 472 -26.14 -107.60 21.17
N LYS A 473 -25.46 -107.52 20.02
CA LYS A 473 -25.08 -108.68 19.21
C LYS A 473 -24.18 -109.63 20.00
N GLU A 474 -23.17 -109.13 20.69
CA GLU A 474 -22.28 -109.93 21.53
C GLU A 474 -23.04 -110.61 22.67
N SER A 475 -23.96 -109.89 23.33
CA SER A 475 -24.84 -110.45 24.37
C SER A 475 -25.71 -111.59 23.82
N LEU A 476 -26.35 -111.40 22.67
CA LEU A 476 -27.16 -112.45 22.02
C LEU A 476 -26.31 -113.66 21.62
N ILE A 477 -25.09 -113.45 21.11
CA ILE A 477 -24.17 -114.54 20.80
C ILE A 477 -23.79 -115.31 22.07
N ALA A 478 -23.53 -114.60 23.18
CA ALA A 478 -23.23 -115.22 24.47
C ALA A 478 -24.42 -116.03 25.02
N GLU A 479 -25.63 -115.48 24.96
CA GLU A 479 -26.87 -116.19 25.31
C GLU A 479 -27.09 -117.43 24.43
N HIS A 480 -26.95 -117.31 23.12
CA HIS A 480 -27.08 -118.43 22.18
C HIS A 480 -26.02 -119.51 22.44
N ARG A 481 -24.77 -119.13 22.73
CA ARG A 481 -23.73 -120.09 23.16
C ARG A 481 -24.11 -120.79 24.47
N GLY A 482 -24.64 -120.03 25.44
CA GLY A 482 -25.14 -120.57 26.71
C GLY A 482 -26.29 -121.56 26.51
N GLN A 483 -27.28 -121.20 25.68
CA GLN A 483 -28.40 -122.07 25.31
C GLN A 483 -27.93 -123.34 24.60
N ASN A 484 -27.00 -123.24 23.66
CA ASN A 484 -26.41 -124.43 23.00
C ASN A 484 -25.69 -125.33 24.01
N LEU A 485 -24.94 -124.76 24.96
CA LEU A 485 -24.29 -125.55 26.01
C LEU A 485 -25.32 -126.29 26.87
N LEU A 486 -26.39 -125.60 27.29
CA LEU A 486 -27.53 -126.21 28.00
C LEU A 486 -28.16 -127.34 27.19
N LEU A 487 -28.39 -127.14 25.89
CA LEU A 487 -28.98 -128.13 25.00
C LEU A 487 -28.04 -129.34 24.83
N THR A 488 -26.74 -129.11 24.69
CA THR A 488 -25.72 -130.18 24.62
C THR A 488 -25.64 -130.97 25.95
N ASN A 489 -25.75 -130.27 27.08
CA ASN A 489 -25.82 -130.91 28.40
C ASN A 489 -27.10 -131.73 28.56
N LEU A 490 -28.26 -131.23 28.12
CA LEU A 490 -29.52 -131.96 28.13
C LEU A 490 -29.47 -133.21 27.23
N GLN A 491 -28.92 -133.10 26.02
CA GLN A 491 -28.69 -134.24 25.13
C GLN A 491 -27.74 -135.27 25.76
N SER A 492 -26.68 -134.82 26.43
CA SER A 492 -25.76 -135.70 27.15
C SER A 492 -26.45 -136.43 28.31
N ILE A 493 -27.29 -135.72 29.09
CA ILE A 493 -28.12 -136.31 30.15
C ILE A 493 -29.10 -137.32 29.55
N GLN A 494 -29.76 -136.99 28.43
CA GLN A 494 -30.67 -137.90 27.72
C GLN A 494 -29.95 -139.17 27.26
N VAL A 495 -28.76 -139.06 26.68
CA VAL A 495 -27.93 -140.22 26.28
C VAL A 495 -27.48 -141.06 27.49
N ILE A 496 -27.19 -140.43 28.63
CA ILE A 496 -26.87 -141.14 29.88
C ILE A 496 -28.11 -141.89 30.40
N LEU A 497 -29.30 -141.27 30.37
CA LEU A 497 -30.56 -141.88 30.77
C LEU A 497 -30.93 -143.05 29.85
N GLU A 498 -30.85 -142.88 28.53
CA GLU A 498 -31.12 -143.92 27.54
C GLU A 498 -30.15 -145.12 27.65
N LYS A 499 -28.91 -144.90 28.13
CA LYS A 499 -27.94 -145.97 28.45
C LYS A 499 -28.17 -146.63 29.81
N GLY A 500 -28.91 -146.00 30.72
CA GLY A 500 -29.28 -146.57 32.02
C GLY A 500 -30.54 -147.43 31.97
N GLU A 501 -31.32 -147.34 30.90
CA GLU A 501 -32.56 -148.12 30.67
C GLU A 501 -32.35 -149.38 29.80
N THR A 502 -31.12 -149.64 29.37
CA THR A 502 -30.66 -150.90 28.75
C THR A 502 -29.80 -151.69 29.70
#